data_AF-A0A9D8WN46-F1
#
_entry.id   AF-A0A9D8WN46-F1
#
_cell.length_a   1.000
_cell.length_b   1.000
_cell.length_c   1.000
_cell.angle_alpha   90.00
_cell.angle_beta   90.00
_cell.angle_gamma   90.00
#
_symmetry.space_group_name_H-M   'P 1'
#
loop_
_entity.id
_entity.type
_entity.pdbx_description
1 polymer ?
#
loop_
_entity_poly.entity_id
_entity_poly.type
_entity_poly.pdbx_seq_one_letter_code
_entity_poly.pdbx_strand_id
1 'polypeptide(L)'
;MSKQLVVLFIVLTTLFSCTDVEKRSYQDITLEALSGLKSSKYELSSEAIREQVKQLIKSETSSSAAVKYVCDYYNAGKPLVWIDRHGMDSRADTLLSFVSGVEEMGFKKEIFRVAQIEEDLEKVRNLDFDESSNSVNKVLARLEYNLSRAFMRYSSGQNFGFVNPSLVLNRDPENNSDTARMIYKHQFDVKMQHATDSFYKSAVGVAANGDLGKFLRKMQPKRKLYAKLQERLNSGKLSDSEWYTTLCNMERCRWNEALIEDNCQKYIFVNIPAFMLHAVDGNNVLSMKICCGAVKTKTPLLTSEIVRME
;
A
#
# COMPACT_ATOMS: atom_id res chain seq x y z
N MET A 1 -8.35 0.73 74.37
CA MET A 1 -9.16 -0.06 73.41
C MET A 1 -10.20 0.74 72.62
N SER A 2 -10.80 1.81 73.16
CA SER A 2 -11.89 2.55 72.46
C SER A 2 -11.48 3.26 71.15
N LYS A 3 -10.26 3.82 71.04
CA LYS A 3 -9.84 4.55 69.83
C LYS A 3 -9.54 3.64 68.62
N GLN A 4 -9.11 2.39 68.84
CA GLN A 4 -8.85 1.44 67.75
C GLN A 4 -10.13 0.83 67.18
N LEU A 5 -11.18 0.67 67.99
CA LEU A 5 -12.49 0.20 67.51
C LEU A 5 -13.18 1.24 66.61
N VAL A 6 -13.06 2.53 66.92
CA VAL A 6 -13.68 3.60 66.11
C VAL A 6 -13.00 3.73 64.74
N VAL A 7 -11.67 3.61 64.68
CA VAL A 7 -10.94 3.62 63.40
C VAL A 7 -11.30 2.39 62.55
N LEU A 8 -11.45 1.21 63.17
CA LEU A 8 -11.85 0.00 62.46
C LEU A 8 -13.28 0.12 61.89
N PHE A 9 -14.20 0.76 62.63
CA PHE A 9 -15.57 0.95 62.19
C PHE A 9 -15.67 1.97 61.03
N ILE A 10 -14.89 3.05 61.07
CA ILE A 10 -14.83 4.04 59.98
C ILE A 10 -14.25 3.43 58.70
N VAL A 11 -13.19 2.60 58.81
CA VAL A 11 -12.60 1.89 57.67
C VAL A 11 -13.56 0.85 57.07
N LEU A 12 -14.35 0.15 57.90
CA LEU A 12 -15.38 -0.76 57.40
C LEU A 12 -16.53 -0.03 56.70
N THR A 13 -16.93 1.17 57.17
CA THR A 13 -17.99 1.95 56.50
C THR A 13 -17.54 2.56 55.18
N THR A 14 -16.25 2.83 54.98
CA THR A 14 -15.72 3.32 53.69
C THR A 14 -15.56 2.23 52.64
N LEU A 15 -15.46 0.95 53.04
CA LEU A 15 -15.35 -0.19 52.12
C LEU A 15 -16.71 -0.73 51.63
N PHE A 16 -17.82 -0.34 52.27
CA PHE A 16 -19.19 -0.73 51.88
C PHE A 16 -19.94 0.34 51.07
N SER A 17 -19.31 1.47 50.74
CA SER A 17 -19.95 2.60 50.03
C SER A 17 -19.58 2.71 48.53
N CYS A 18 -19.29 1.58 47.87
CA CYS A 18 -19.24 1.52 46.40
C CYS A 18 -20.00 0.27 45.91
N THR A 19 -21.32 0.31 46.03
CA THR A 19 -22.21 -0.45 45.14
C THR A 19 -23.22 0.51 44.52
N ASP A 20 -22.73 1.61 43.95
CA ASP A 20 -23.47 2.25 42.87
C ASP A 20 -23.27 1.37 41.64
N VAL A 21 -24.15 0.37 41.51
CA VAL A 21 -24.42 -0.26 40.23
C VAL A 21 -24.90 0.87 39.35
N GLU A 22 -24.02 1.42 38.52
CA GLU A 22 -24.42 2.27 37.40
C GLU A 22 -25.52 1.50 36.67
N LYS A 23 -26.77 1.93 36.86
CA LYS A 23 -27.90 1.44 36.08
C LYS A 23 -27.50 1.68 34.63
N ARG A 24 -27.16 0.61 33.90
CA ARG A 24 -26.91 0.69 32.48
C ARG A 24 -28.14 1.37 31.88
N SER A 25 -27.96 2.61 31.43
CA SER A 25 -28.99 3.30 30.67
C SER A 25 -29.40 2.37 29.51
N TYR A 26 -30.69 2.28 29.20
CA TYR A 26 -31.28 1.44 28.13
C TYR A 26 -31.56 -0.05 28.42
N GLN A 27 -31.74 -0.49 29.68
CA GLN A 27 -32.22 -1.87 29.95
C GLN A 27 -33.61 -2.18 29.35
N ASP A 28 -34.42 -1.16 29.06
CA ASP A 28 -35.78 -1.31 28.53
C ASP A 28 -35.84 -1.46 27.00
N ILE A 29 -34.70 -1.29 26.29
CA ILE A 29 -34.64 -1.52 24.84
C ILE A 29 -34.28 -2.98 24.61
N THR A 30 -35.30 -3.83 24.50
CA THR A 30 -35.12 -5.23 24.14
C THR A 30 -34.87 -5.38 22.63
N LEU A 31 -34.14 -6.43 22.25
CA LEU A 31 -33.83 -6.72 20.85
C LEU A 31 -35.11 -7.03 20.06
N GLU A 32 -36.11 -7.57 20.75
CA GLU A 32 -37.48 -7.79 20.29
C GLU A 32 -38.20 -6.48 19.97
N ALA A 33 -38.04 -5.43 20.79
CA ALA A 33 -38.64 -4.11 20.51
C ALA A 33 -38.04 -3.44 19.25
N LEU A 34 -36.79 -3.76 18.92
CA LEU A 34 -36.11 -3.29 17.70
C LEU A 34 -36.38 -4.19 16.48
N SER A 35 -37.01 -5.37 16.65
CA SER A 35 -37.25 -6.32 15.55
C SER A 35 -38.13 -5.75 14.45
N GLY A 36 -39.09 -4.88 14.79
CA GLY A 36 -39.96 -4.18 13.83
C GLY A 36 -39.25 -3.11 13.00
N LEU A 37 -38.05 -2.68 13.40
CA LEU A 37 -37.19 -1.77 12.64
C LEU A 37 -36.25 -2.51 11.67
N LYS A 38 -36.22 -3.85 11.74
CA LYS A 38 -35.36 -4.68 10.89
C LYS A 38 -35.97 -4.78 9.50
N SER A 39 -35.30 -4.17 8.53
CA SER A 39 -35.60 -4.37 7.11
C SER A 39 -34.59 -5.36 6.53
N SER A 40 -35.08 -6.43 5.92
CA SER A 40 -34.28 -7.48 5.27
C SER A 40 -33.27 -6.91 4.27
N LYS A 41 -33.66 -5.81 3.61
CA LYS A 41 -32.84 -5.07 2.64
C LYS A 41 -31.52 -4.53 3.22
N TYR A 42 -31.48 -4.25 4.51
CA TYR A 42 -30.32 -3.67 5.22
C TYR A 42 -29.68 -4.66 6.21
N GLU A 43 -30.01 -5.95 6.13
CA GLU A 43 -29.48 -6.96 7.04
C GLU A 43 -28.01 -7.29 6.72
N LEU A 44 -27.13 -6.83 7.60
CA LEU A 44 -25.70 -7.06 7.54
C LEU A 44 -25.33 -8.41 8.16
N SER A 45 -24.61 -9.24 7.40
CA SER A 45 -24.01 -10.48 7.90
C SER A 45 -22.54 -10.50 7.56
N SER A 46 -21.69 -10.53 8.60
CA SER A 46 -20.23 -10.66 8.44
C SER A 46 -19.85 -11.94 7.70
N GLU A 47 -20.60 -13.02 7.92
CA GLU A 47 -20.41 -14.29 7.22
C GLU A 47 -20.76 -14.18 5.74
N ALA A 48 -21.91 -13.55 5.41
CA ALA A 48 -22.32 -13.32 4.03
C ALA A 48 -21.33 -12.43 3.29
N ILE A 49 -20.86 -11.35 3.91
CA ILE A 49 -19.85 -10.45 3.35
C ILE A 49 -18.57 -11.23 3.05
N ARG A 50 -18.08 -12.04 4.01
CA ARG A 50 -16.87 -12.86 3.81
C ARG A 50 -17.02 -13.87 2.68
N GLU A 51 -18.18 -14.50 2.56
CA GLU A 51 -18.43 -15.45 1.47
C GLU A 51 -18.43 -14.73 0.11
N GLN A 52 -19.05 -13.56 0.01
CA GLN A 52 -18.99 -12.74 -1.20
C GLN A 52 -17.55 -12.29 -1.52
N VAL A 53 -16.73 -11.92 -0.53
CA VAL A 53 -15.30 -11.61 -0.73
C VAL A 53 -14.55 -12.83 -1.31
N LYS A 54 -14.82 -14.04 -0.83
CA LYS A 54 -14.23 -15.26 -1.41
C LYS A 54 -14.63 -15.47 -2.87
N GLN A 55 -15.87 -15.15 -3.24
CA GLN A 55 -16.31 -15.22 -4.64
C GLN A 55 -15.57 -14.19 -5.51
N LEU A 56 -15.33 -12.97 -5.01
CA LEU A 56 -14.52 -11.95 -5.70
C LEU A 56 -13.06 -12.37 -5.88
N ILE A 57 -12.50 -13.11 -4.93
CA ILE A 57 -11.13 -13.65 -5.03
C ILE A 57 -11.05 -14.71 -6.14
N LYS A 58 -12.07 -15.55 -6.32
CA LYS A 58 -12.09 -16.57 -7.39
C LYS A 58 -12.09 -15.96 -8.79
N SER A 59 -12.67 -14.77 -8.97
CA SER A 59 -12.67 -14.05 -10.24
C SER A 59 -11.48 -13.09 -10.40
N GLU A 60 -10.55 -13.03 -9.43
CA GLU A 60 -9.38 -12.17 -9.51
C GLU A 60 -8.34 -12.72 -10.49
N THR A 61 -7.92 -11.88 -11.43
CA THR A 61 -6.96 -12.23 -12.49
C THR A 61 -5.60 -11.55 -12.31
N SER A 62 -5.46 -10.59 -11.38
CA SER A 62 -4.20 -9.87 -11.22
C SER A 62 -3.10 -10.74 -10.60
N SER A 63 -1.94 -10.81 -11.26
CA SER A 63 -0.73 -11.48 -10.77
C SER A 63 0.14 -10.62 -9.84
N SER A 64 -0.34 -9.44 -9.43
CA SER A 64 0.43 -8.53 -8.57
C SER A 64 0.63 -9.12 -7.17
N ALA A 65 1.85 -9.03 -6.64
CA ALA A 65 2.19 -9.50 -5.29
C ALA A 65 1.30 -8.88 -4.20
N ALA A 66 0.94 -7.59 -4.34
CA ALA A 66 0.04 -6.91 -3.42
C ALA A 66 -1.39 -7.49 -3.46
N VAL A 67 -1.89 -7.82 -4.66
CA VAL A 67 -3.21 -8.44 -4.82
C VAL A 67 -3.19 -9.86 -4.27
N LYS A 68 -2.12 -10.61 -4.56
CA LYS A 68 -1.91 -11.95 -3.99
C LYS A 68 -1.92 -11.92 -2.46
N TYR A 69 -1.26 -10.96 -1.82
CA TYR A 69 -1.31 -10.79 -0.37
C TYR A 69 -2.76 -10.61 0.12
N VAL A 70 -3.55 -9.77 -0.54
CA VAL A 70 -4.97 -9.54 -0.17
C VAL A 70 -5.80 -10.81 -0.32
N CYS A 71 -5.62 -11.55 -1.41
CA CYS A 71 -6.29 -12.85 -1.60
C CYS A 71 -5.91 -13.84 -0.49
N ASP A 72 -4.62 -13.97 -0.18
CA ASP A 72 -4.11 -14.88 0.85
C ASP A 72 -4.62 -14.45 2.25
N TYR A 73 -4.69 -13.15 2.53
CA TYR A 73 -5.22 -12.58 3.78
C TYR A 73 -6.67 -13.00 4.04
N TYR A 74 -7.56 -12.83 3.05
CA TYR A 74 -8.97 -13.17 3.22
C TYR A 74 -9.24 -14.68 3.12
N ASN A 75 -8.49 -15.42 2.30
CA ASN A 75 -8.57 -16.89 2.26
C ASN A 75 -8.16 -17.52 3.60
N ALA A 76 -7.23 -16.89 4.33
CA ALA A 76 -6.85 -17.29 5.68
C ALA A 76 -7.89 -16.90 6.76
N GLY A 77 -9.05 -16.37 6.38
CA GLY A 77 -10.13 -16.03 7.30
C GLY A 77 -9.80 -14.84 8.22
N LYS A 78 -8.89 -13.95 7.81
CA LYS A 78 -8.52 -12.78 8.62
C LYS A 78 -9.69 -11.78 8.74
N PRO A 79 -9.69 -10.92 9.78
CA PRO A 79 -10.75 -9.94 10.00
C PRO A 79 -10.91 -8.96 8.83
N LEU A 80 -12.11 -8.41 8.69
CA LEU A 80 -12.38 -7.30 7.77
C LEU A 80 -11.54 -6.08 8.22
N VAL A 81 -10.99 -5.37 7.25
CA VAL A 81 -10.09 -4.23 7.42
C VAL A 81 -10.87 -2.92 7.42
N TRP A 82 -11.85 -2.78 6.52
CA TRP A 82 -12.54 -1.50 6.28
C TRP A 82 -13.89 -1.45 6.97
N ILE A 83 -14.59 -2.57 7.03
CA ILE A 83 -15.90 -2.67 7.69
C ILE A 83 -15.73 -3.04 9.15
N ASP A 84 -16.21 -2.18 10.05
CA ASP A 84 -16.30 -2.45 11.48
C ASP A 84 -17.75 -2.39 12.00
N ARG A 85 -17.93 -2.31 13.32
CA ARG A 85 -19.26 -2.21 13.96
C ARG A 85 -20.04 -0.93 13.60
N HIS A 86 -19.34 0.10 13.12
CA HIS A 86 -19.90 1.37 12.67
C HIS A 86 -20.14 1.38 11.15
N GLY A 87 -19.75 0.30 10.45
CA GLY A 87 -19.91 0.17 9.01
C GLY A 87 -18.70 0.68 8.24
N MET A 88 -18.95 1.39 7.15
CA MET A 88 -17.92 2.02 6.32
C MET A 88 -17.68 3.46 6.77
N ASP A 89 -16.44 3.84 7.00
CA ASP A 89 -16.08 5.15 7.54
C ASP A 89 -15.18 5.98 6.61
N SER A 90 -14.72 7.14 7.10
CA SER A 90 -13.90 8.10 6.35
C SER A 90 -12.53 7.57 5.90
N ARG A 91 -12.09 6.39 6.36
CA ARG A 91 -10.85 5.76 5.87
C ARG A 91 -10.99 5.36 4.40
N ALA A 92 -12.19 4.93 3.98
CA ALA A 92 -12.46 4.62 2.58
C ALA A 92 -12.31 5.86 1.70
N ASP A 93 -12.84 7.01 2.16
CA ASP A 93 -12.72 8.30 1.47
C ASP A 93 -11.30 8.82 1.43
N THR A 94 -10.57 8.63 2.53
CA THR A 94 -9.14 8.94 2.58
C THR A 94 -8.43 8.14 1.51
N LEU A 95 -8.57 6.81 1.46
CA LEU A 95 -7.92 6.01 0.42
C LEU A 95 -8.35 6.46 -0.99
N LEU A 96 -9.65 6.64 -1.20
CA LEU A 96 -10.21 7.04 -2.48
C LEU A 96 -9.55 8.32 -3.00
N SER A 97 -9.39 9.34 -2.15
CA SER A 97 -8.74 10.59 -2.55
C SER A 97 -7.31 10.40 -3.09
N PHE A 98 -6.54 9.43 -2.55
CA PHE A 98 -5.19 9.13 -3.04
C PHE A 98 -5.21 8.33 -4.34
N VAL A 99 -6.13 7.35 -4.46
CA VAL A 99 -6.19 6.50 -5.67
C VAL A 99 -6.89 7.18 -6.83
N SER A 100 -7.75 8.18 -6.61
CA SER A 100 -8.33 8.98 -7.69
C SER A 100 -7.29 9.87 -8.38
N GLY A 101 -6.18 10.20 -7.71
CA GLY A 101 -5.05 10.96 -8.27
C GLY A 101 -4.01 10.14 -9.04
N VAL A 102 -4.23 8.83 -9.25
CA VAL A 102 -3.23 7.93 -9.87
C VAL A 102 -2.92 8.28 -11.34
N GLU A 103 -3.79 9.01 -12.03
CA GLU A 103 -3.57 9.46 -13.41
C GLU A 103 -2.41 10.45 -13.51
N GLU A 104 -2.24 11.29 -12.48
CA GLU A 104 -1.14 12.26 -12.39
C GLU A 104 0.24 11.58 -12.32
N MET A 105 0.29 10.27 -12.06
CA MET A 105 1.52 9.50 -12.05
C MET A 105 1.56 8.45 -13.18
N GLY A 106 0.69 8.59 -14.18
CA GLY A 106 0.66 7.79 -15.40
C GLY A 106 -0.08 6.47 -15.29
N PHE A 107 -0.84 6.24 -14.21
CA PHE A 107 -1.62 5.03 -14.07
C PHE A 107 -3.09 5.23 -14.44
N LYS A 108 -3.65 4.19 -15.03
CA LYS A 108 -5.08 4.03 -15.30
C LYS A 108 -5.86 3.76 -14.01
N LYS A 109 -6.95 4.51 -13.76
CA LYS A 109 -7.83 4.36 -12.59
C LYS A 109 -8.43 2.96 -12.46
N GLU A 110 -8.65 2.29 -13.59
CA GLU A 110 -9.22 0.94 -13.66
C GLU A 110 -8.34 -0.09 -12.93
N ILE A 111 -7.03 0.11 -12.95
CA ILE A 111 -6.08 -0.78 -12.25
C ILE A 111 -6.33 -0.75 -10.73
N PHE A 112 -6.83 0.37 -10.20
CA PHE A 112 -7.20 0.56 -8.80
C PHE A 112 -8.71 0.43 -8.54
N ARG A 113 -9.52 0.13 -9.58
CA ARG A 113 -10.99 0.01 -9.50
C ARG A 113 -11.69 1.23 -8.90
N VAL A 114 -11.16 2.43 -9.18
CA VAL A 114 -11.66 3.70 -8.61
C VAL A 114 -13.15 3.88 -8.86
N ALA A 115 -13.61 3.72 -10.11
CA ALA A 115 -15.02 3.88 -10.46
C ALA A 115 -15.95 2.96 -9.65
N GLN A 116 -15.57 1.69 -9.46
CA GLN A 116 -16.39 0.75 -8.67
C GLN A 116 -16.42 1.12 -7.19
N ILE A 117 -15.30 1.62 -6.64
CA ILE A 117 -15.22 2.08 -5.25
C ILE A 117 -16.11 3.32 -5.05
N GLU A 118 -16.03 4.29 -5.97
CA GLU A 118 -16.88 5.49 -5.96
C GLU A 118 -18.37 5.14 -6.00
N GLU A 119 -18.75 4.30 -6.95
CA GLU A 119 -20.14 3.86 -7.15
C GLU A 119 -20.68 3.08 -5.95
N ASP A 120 -19.88 2.20 -5.35
CA ASP A 120 -20.32 1.42 -4.18
C ASP A 120 -20.35 2.29 -2.91
N LEU A 121 -19.46 3.26 -2.75
CA LEU A 121 -19.51 4.22 -1.64
C LEU A 121 -20.76 5.12 -1.74
N GLU A 122 -21.12 5.54 -2.94
CA GLU A 122 -22.35 6.30 -3.18
C GLU A 122 -23.60 5.50 -2.79
N LYS A 123 -23.68 4.22 -3.19
CA LYS A 123 -24.78 3.33 -2.77
C LYS A 123 -24.87 3.19 -1.25
N VAL A 124 -23.72 3.01 -0.57
CA VAL A 124 -23.69 2.90 0.89
C VAL A 124 -24.20 4.17 1.56
N ARG A 125 -23.81 5.35 1.06
CA ARG A 125 -24.24 6.65 1.60
C ARG A 125 -25.72 6.93 1.40
N ASN A 126 -26.24 6.55 0.25
CA ASN A 126 -27.64 6.78 -0.12
C ASN A 126 -28.56 5.65 0.35
N LEU A 127 -28.02 4.60 1.00
CA LEU A 127 -28.73 3.37 1.36
C LEU A 127 -29.44 2.74 0.14
N ASP A 128 -28.84 2.91 -1.04
CA ASP A 128 -29.39 2.46 -2.32
C ASP A 128 -28.94 1.03 -2.62
N PHE A 129 -29.63 0.09 -1.98
CA PHE A 129 -29.41 -1.34 -2.20
C PHE A 129 -30.57 -1.96 -3.00
N ASP A 130 -30.33 -3.13 -3.58
CA ASP A 130 -31.38 -3.94 -4.22
C ASP A 130 -31.23 -5.42 -3.82
N GLU A 131 -32.27 -6.23 -4.00
CA GLU A 131 -32.23 -7.64 -3.57
C GLU A 131 -31.47 -8.56 -4.55
N SER A 132 -31.11 -8.07 -5.74
CA SER A 132 -30.62 -8.89 -6.85
C SER A 132 -29.09 -8.88 -6.95
N SER A 133 -28.51 -7.73 -7.26
CA SER A 133 -27.10 -7.54 -7.64
C SER A 133 -26.36 -6.62 -6.68
N ASN A 134 -27.08 -5.70 -6.04
CA ASN A 134 -26.53 -4.73 -5.09
C ASN A 134 -27.13 -4.88 -3.70
N SER A 135 -27.25 -6.13 -3.21
CA SER A 135 -27.59 -6.34 -1.81
C SER A 135 -26.50 -5.75 -0.93
N VAL A 136 -26.89 -5.28 0.26
CA VAL A 136 -25.96 -4.61 1.18
C VAL A 136 -24.69 -5.43 1.43
N ASN A 137 -24.82 -6.75 1.59
CA ASN A 137 -23.69 -7.65 1.81
C ASN A 137 -22.78 -7.76 0.57
N LYS A 138 -23.34 -7.72 -0.65
CA LYS A 138 -22.55 -7.73 -1.89
C LYS A 138 -21.80 -6.41 -2.09
N VAL A 139 -22.47 -5.27 -1.89
CA VAL A 139 -21.85 -3.93 -2.02
C VAL A 139 -20.71 -3.79 -1.03
N LEU A 140 -20.94 -4.13 0.25
CA LEU A 140 -19.91 -4.07 1.27
C LEU A 140 -18.76 -5.04 1.01
N ALA A 141 -19.02 -6.25 0.52
CA ALA A 141 -17.97 -7.18 0.12
C ALA A 141 -17.10 -6.63 -1.03
N ARG A 142 -17.72 -5.97 -2.02
CA ARG A 142 -16.98 -5.30 -3.10
C ARG A 142 -16.12 -4.17 -2.56
N LEU A 143 -16.64 -3.32 -1.69
CA LEU A 143 -15.86 -2.26 -1.06
C LEU A 143 -14.70 -2.80 -0.23
N GLU A 144 -14.96 -3.75 0.66
CA GLU A 144 -13.96 -4.39 1.51
C GLU A 144 -12.78 -4.91 0.67
N TYR A 145 -13.09 -5.68 -0.38
CA TYR A 145 -12.09 -6.28 -1.24
C TYR A 145 -11.38 -5.23 -2.11
N ASN A 146 -12.11 -4.33 -2.76
CA ASN A 146 -11.56 -3.33 -3.67
C ASN A 146 -10.71 -2.28 -2.94
N LEU A 147 -11.13 -1.82 -1.77
CA LEU A 147 -10.34 -0.92 -0.92
C LEU A 147 -9.04 -1.61 -0.46
N SER A 148 -9.12 -2.86 0.01
CA SER A 148 -7.92 -3.62 0.41
C SER A 148 -6.94 -3.79 -0.74
N ARG A 149 -7.46 -4.16 -1.92
CA ARG A 149 -6.69 -4.34 -3.15
C ARG A 149 -6.02 -3.04 -3.58
N ALA A 150 -6.78 -1.95 -3.64
CA ALA A 150 -6.28 -0.63 -4.03
C ALA A 150 -5.23 -0.10 -3.03
N PHE A 151 -5.50 -0.25 -1.73
CA PHE A 151 -4.60 0.18 -0.66
C PHE A 151 -3.26 -0.55 -0.70
N MET A 152 -3.26 -1.88 -0.75
CA MET A 152 -2.02 -2.66 -0.78
C MET A 152 -1.23 -2.37 -2.05
N ARG A 153 -1.90 -2.27 -3.20
CA ARG A 153 -1.26 -1.96 -4.48
C ARG A 153 -0.65 -0.56 -4.50
N TYR A 154 -1.39 0.44 -4.01
CA TYR A 154 -0.92 1.82 -3.96
C TYR A 154 0.26 1.96 -2.98
N SER A 155 0.10 1.48 -1.74
CA SER A 155 1.11 1.62 -0.71
C SER A 155 2.42 0.90 -1.06
N SER A 156 2.35 -0.36 -1.53
CA SER A 156 3.57 -1.07 -1.95
C SER A 156 4.16 -0.48 -3.22
N GLY A 157 3.33 -0.10 -4.18
CA GLY A 157 3.78 0.43 -5.47
C GLY A 157 4.48 1.78 -5.36
N GLN A 158 3.94 2.69 -4.55
CA GLN A 158 4.57 3.99 -4.31
C GLN A 158 5.88 3.86 -3.53
N ASN A 159 5.93 2.93 -2.56
CA ASN A 159 7.07 2.81 -1.66
C ASN A 159 8.18 1.87 -2.17
N PHE A 160 7.90 0.94 -3.09
CA PHE A 160 8.88 -0.05 -3.57
C PHE A 160 8.92 -0.21 -5.09
N GLY A 161 8.05 0.50 -5.82
CA GLY A 161 7.83 0.30 -7.25
C GLY A 161 6.68 -0.66 -7.56
N PHE A 162 6.07 -0.46 -8.72
CA PHE A 162 5.06 -1.32 -9.32
C PHE A 162 5.66 -2.45 -10.16
N VAL A 163 6.96 -2.37 -10.47
CA VAL A 163 7.72 -3.38 -11.22
C VAL A 163 8.93 -3.83 -10.41
N ASN A 164 9.25 -5.13 -10.44
CA ASN A 164 10.51 -5.65 -9.89
C ASN A 164 11.59 -5.63 -11.00
N PRO A 165 12.55 -4.69 -10.96
CA PRO A 165 13.54 -4.57 -12.02
C PRO A 165 14.52 -5.75 -12.05
N SER A 166 14.77 -6.44 -10.93
CA SER A 166 15.62 -7.63 -10.94
C SER A 166 15.03 -8.75 -11.80
N LEU A 167 13.70 -8.87 -11.86
CA LEU A 167 13.03 -9.82 -12.75
C LEU A 167 12.99 -9.35 -14.21
N VAL A 168 12.84 -8.04 -14.42
CA VAL A 168 12.70 -7.47 -15.78
C VAL A 168 14.05 -7.24 -16.46
N LEU A 169 15.13 -7.00 -15.72
CA LEU A 169 16.42 -6.63 -16.30
C LEU A 169 17.44 -7.79 -16.29
N ASN A 170 17.31 -8.79 -15.41
CA ASN A 170 18.18 -9.98 -15.38
C ASN A 170 17.56 -11.14 -16.17
N ARG A 171 17.39 -10.95 -17.48
CA ARG A 171 16.68 -11.90 -18.38
C ARG A 171 17.47 -12.35 -19.60
N ASP A 172 18.66 -11.79 -19.83
CA ASP A 172 19.51 -12.20 -20.94
C ASP A 172 20.22 -13.51 -20.56
N PRO A 173 20.11 -14.60 -21.34
CA PRO A 173 20.77 -15.86 -21.01
C PRO A 173 22.30 -15.73 -21.04
N GLU A 174 22.95 -16.47 -20.15
CA GLU A 174 24.38 -16.63 -20.12
C GLU A 174 24.78 -17.78 -21.05
N ASN A 175 25.26 -17.44 -22.25
CA ASN A 175 25.56 -18.39 -23.34
C ASN A 175 26.72 -19.37 -23.06
N ASN A 176 27.27 -19.41 -21.84
CA ASN A 176 28.50 -20.14 -21.51
C ASN A 176 28.29 -21.34 -20.56
N SER A 177 27.06 -21.76 -20.30
CA SER A 177 26.83 -22.90 -19.40
C SER A 177 26.58 -24.19 -20.17
N ASP A 178 27.55 -25.12 -20.17
CA ASP A 178 27.36 -26.55 -20.53
C ASP A 178 26.38 -27.28 -19.58
N THR A 179 25.72 -26.56 -18.68
CA THR A 179 24.76 -27.11 -17.72
C THR A 179 23.33 -27.05 -18.29
N ALA A 180 22.54 -28.08 -18.01
CA ALA A 180 21.11 -28.14 -18.36
C ALA A 180 20.22 -27.05 -17.69
N ARG A 181 20.78 -26.22 -16.81
CA ARG A 181 20.08 -25.11 -16.15
C ARG A 181 20.38 -23.80 -16.87
N MET A 182 19.33 -23.10 -17.27
CA MET A 182 19.45 -21.77 -17.87
C MET A 182 19.86 -20.75 -16.81
N ILE A 183 21.02 -20.12 -16.99
CA ILE A 183 21.55 -19.06 -16.12
C ILE A 183 21.34 -17.72 -16.84
N TYR A 184 20.96 -16.68 -16.10
CA TYR A 184 20.75 -15.33 -16.64
C TYR A 184 21.88 -14.39 -16.22
N LYS A 185 22.26 -13.49 -17.11
CA LYS A 185 23.21 -12.41 -16.83
C LYS A 185 22.64 -11.47 -15.76
N HIS A 186 23.43 -11.23 -14.73
CA HIS A 186 23.09 -10.30 -13.65
C HIS A 186 23.43 -8.86 -14.05
N GLN A 187 22.56 -8.25 -14.87
CA GLN A 187 22.72 -6.87 -15.39
C GLN A 187 22.18 -5.80 -14.44
N PHE A 188 21.44 -6.19 -13.41
CA PHE A 188 20.85 -5.34 -12.41
C PHE A 188 21.12 -5.93 -11.02
N ASP A 189 21.99 -5.27 -10.27
CA ASP A 189 22.39 -5.60 -8.90
C ASP A 189 22.18 -4.45 -7.91
N VAL A 190 21.37 -3.46 -8.28
CA VAL A 190 21.00 -2.39 -7.34
C VAL A 190 20.20 -3.01 -6.19
N LYS A 191 20.72 -2.86 -4.97
CA LYS A 191 20.05 -3.38 -3.77
C LYS A 191 18.86 -2.49 -3.42
N MET A 192 17.66 -3.07 -3.43
CA MET A 192 16.43 -2.36 -3.11
C MET A 192 15.64 -3.11 -2.03
N GLN A 193 14.83 -2.38 -1.30
CA GLN A 193 13.82 -2.93 -0.43
C GLN A 193 12.60 -3.37 -1.25
N HIS A 194 11.90 -4.39 -0.76
CA HIS A 194 10.66 -4.87 -1.34
C HIS A 194 9.58 -4.95 -0.26
N ALA A 195 8.32 -4.97 -0.68
CA ALA A 195 7.21 -5.19 0.23
C ALA A 195 7.30 -6.59 0.84
N THR A 196 7.55 -6.63 2.14
CA THR A 196 7.59 -7.85 2.94
C THR A 196 6.22 -8.17 3.54
N ASP A 197 6.04 -9.39 4.04
CA ASP A 197 4.86 -9.74 4.85
C ASP A 197 4.71 -8.82 6.08
N SER A 198 5.82 -8.41 6.71
CA SER A 198 5.80 -7.45 7.82
C SER A 198 5.30 -6.06 7.39
N PHE A 199 5.66 -5.60 6.19
CA PHE A 199 5.13 -4.36 5.63
C PHE A 199 3.62 -4.43 5.48
N TYR A 200 3.11 -5.50 4.85
CA TYR A 200 1.68 -5.63 4.62
C TYR A 200 0.88 -5.79 5.92
N LYS A 201 1.39 -6.55 6.91
CA LYS A 201 0.80 -6.63 8.26
C LYS A 201 0.73 -5.25 8.94
N SER A 202 1.79 -4.46 8.82
CA SER A 202 1.80 -3.08 9.32
C SER A 202 0.78 -2.21 8.59
N ALA A 203 0.63 -2.36 7.27
CA ALA A 203 -0.34 -1.62 6.49
C ALA A 203 -1.78 -1.96 6.92
N VAL A 204 -2.10 -3.24 7.15
CA VAL A 204 -3.40 -3.67 7.71
C VAL A 204 -3.65 -3.01 9.07
N GLY A 205 -2.65 -3.01 9.97
CA GLY A 205 -2.80 -2.40 11.29
C GLY A 205 -3.08 -0.89 11.23
N VAL A 206 -2.43 -0.19 10.30
CA VAL A 206 -2.69 1.25 10.05
C VAL A 206 -4.08 1.46 9.46
N ALA A 207 -4.49 0.65 8.49
CA ALA A 207 -5.83 0.76 7.93
C ALA A 207 -6.89 0.51 9.00
N ALA A 208 -6.68 -0.43 9.93
CA ALA A 208 -7.65 -0.73 10.99
C ALA A 208 -7.76 0.36 12.07
N ASN A 209 -6.63 0.90 12.56
CA ASN A 209 -6.64 1.76 13.76
C ASN A 209 -5.68 2.96 13.71
N GLY A 210 -5.05 3.22 12.57
CA GLY A 210 -4.00 4.25 12.44
C GLY A 210 -4.40 5.46 11.59
N ASP A 211 -3.47 6.41 11.48
CA ASP A 211 -3.59 7.54 10.56
C ASP A 211 -3.22 7.10 9.13
N LEU A 212 -4.24 6.67 8.40
CA LEU A 212 -4.12 6.21 7.02
C LEU A 212 -3.55 7.29 6.09
N GLY A 213 -3.98 8.54 6.25
CA GLY A 213 -3.52 9.65 5.41
C GLY A 213 -2.03 9.94 5.59
N LYS A 214 -1.56 9.95 6.84
CA LYS A 214 -0.12 10.09 7.15
C LYS A 214 0.70 8.93 6.62
N PHE A 215 0.18 7.71 6.71
CA PHE A 215 0.85 6.53 6.14
C PHE A 215 0.95 6.62 4.62
N LEU A 216 -0.14 6.94 3.92
CA LEU A 216 -0.15 7.05 2.45
C LEU A 216 0.80 8.14 1.95
N ARG A 217 0.83 9.32 2.60
CA ARG A 217 1.82 10.37 2.30
C ARG A 217 3.27 9.89 2.51
N LYS A 218 3.51 9.08 3.55
CA LYS A 218 4.85 8.53 3.81
C LYS A 218 5.30 7.56 2.71
N MET A 219 4.36 6.83 2.08
CA MET A 219 4.66 5.88 1.00
C MET A 219 4.99 6.56 -0.32
N GLN A 220 4.62 7.82 -0.52
CA GLN A 220 4.87 8.52 -1.78
C GLN A 220 6.37 8.70 -2.04
N PRO A 221 6.81 8.70 -3.32
CA PRO A 221 8.21 8.89 -3.67
C PRO A 221 8.74 10.24 -3.19
N LYS A 222 9.88 10.22 -2.48
CA LYS A 222 10.46 11.42 -1.85
C LYS A 222 11.54 12.10 -2.67
N ARG A 223 12.05 11.45 -3.72
CA ARG A 223 13.13 11.99 -4.55
C ARG A 223 12.66 13.26 -5.25
N LYS A 224 13.45 14.33 -5.16
CA LYS A 224 13.16 15.62 -5.84
C LYS A 224 12.96 15.44 -7.35
N LEU A 225 13.69 14.51 -7.95
CA LEU A 225 13.56 14.17 -9.37
C LEU A 225 12.16 13.66 -9.73
N TYR A 226 11.52 12.90 -8.84
CA TYR A 226 10.16 12.38 -9.09
C TYR A 226 9.15 13.51 -9.30
N ALA A 227 9.19 14.54 -8.44
CA ALA A 227 8.29 15.69 -8.56
C ALA A 227 8.46 16.43 -9.90
N LYS A 228 9.72 16.62 -10.33
CA LYS A 228 10.03 17.23 -11.65
C LYS A 228 9.53 16.38 -12.82
N LEU A 229 9.68 15.05 -12.71
CA LEU A 229 9.19 14.12 -13.73
C LEU A 229 7.66 14.09 -13.78
N GLN A 230 7.00 14.19 -12.61
CA GLN A 230 5.54 14.28 -12.53
C GLN A 230 5.02 15.56 -13.17
N GLU A 231 5.63 16.71 -12.88
CA GLU A 231 5.31 17.98 -13.56
C GLU A 231 5.52 17.87 -15.08
N ARG A 232 6.64 17.27 -15.51
CA ARG A 232 6.92 17.01 -16.93
C ARG A 232 5.83 16.13 -17.57
N LEU A 233 5.43 15.06 -16.90
CA LEU A 233 4.38 14.15 -17.36
C LEU A 233 3.05 14.89 -17.56
N ASN A 234 2.67 15.71 -16.58
CA ASN A 234 1.41 16.44 -16.55
C ASN A 234 1.40 17.69 -17.46
N SER A 235 2.52 18.04 -18.09
CA SER A 235 2.61 19.18 -19.00
C SER A 235 1.76 19.05 -20.28
N GLY A 236 1.37 17.82 -20.65
CA GLY A 236 0.58 17.53 -21.85
C GLY A 236 1.31 17.75 -23.17
N LYS A 237 2.62 18.00 -23.14
CA LYS A 237 3.43 18.38 -24.32
C LYS A 237 4.37 17.27 -24.82
N LEU A 238 4.34 16.10 -24.19
CA LEU A 238 5.28 15.01 -24.48
C LEU A 238 4.84 14.21 -25.70
N SER A 239 5.79 13.87 -26.57
CA SER A 239 5.58 12.77 -27.52
C SER A 239 5.43 11.43 -26.78
N ASP A 240 4.88 10.41 -27.45
CA ASP A 240 4.71 9.08 -26.86
C ASP A 240 6.02 8.51 -26.28
N SER A 241 7.12 8.65 -27.03
CA SER A 241 8.44 8.17 -26.59
C SER A 241 8.93 8.88 -25.32
N GLU A 242 8.77 10.21 -25.26
CA GLU A 242 9.12 10.99 -24.07
C GLU A 242 8.22 10.67 -22.89
N TRP A 243 6.94 10.40 -23.15
CA TRP A 243 5.98 10.00 -22.14
C TRP A 243 6.38 8.65 -21.51
N TYR A 244 6.64 7.62 -22.32
CA TYR A 244 7.12 6.32 -21.83
C TYR A 244 8.47 6.43 -21.10
N THR A 245 9.39 7.25 -21.60
CA THR A 245 10.69 7.49 -20.97
C THR A 245 10.52 8.18 -19.61
N THR A 246 9.61 9.15 -19.52
CA THR A 246 9.30 9.86 -18.26
C THR A 246 8.73 8.87 -17.24
N LEU A 247 7.78 8.02 -17.64
CA LEU A 247 7.22 6.99 -16.75
C LEU A 247 8.26 5.97 -16.27
N CYS A 248 9.13 5.49 -17.16
CA CYS A 248 10.21 4.57 -16.76
C CYS A 248 11.12 5.20 -15.69
N ASN A 249 11.44 6.49 -15.84
CA ASN A 249 12.27 7.19 -14.85
C ASN A 249 11.51 7.52 -13.56
N MET A 250 10.20 7.80 -13.63
CA MET A 250 9.36 7.93 -12.43
C MET A 250 9.32 6.61 -11.66
N GLU A 251 9.18 5.49 -12.35
CA GLU A 251 9.18 4.16 -11.74
C GLU A 251 10.53 3.85 -11.07
N ARG A 252 11.65 4.16 -11.74
CA ARG A 252 13.00 4.09 -11.13
C ARG A 252 13.10 4.90 -9.84
N CYS A 253 12.49 6.08 -9.78
CA CYS A 253 12.50 6.89 -8.56
C CYS A 253 11.70 6.28 -7.40
N ARG A 254 10.79 5.33 -7.66
CA ARG A 254 10.04 4.58 -6.63
C ARG A 254 10.83 3.41 -6.06
N TRP A 255 11.88 2.96 -6.74
CA TRP A 255 12.73 1.89 -6.24
C TRP A 255 13.44 2.37 -4.99
N ASN A 256 13.07 1.76 -3.87
CA ASN A 256 13.56 2.07 -2.54
C ASN A 256 14.94 1.45 -2.36
N GLU A 257 15.91 2.06 -3.04
CA GLU A 257 17.33 1.69 -3.05
C GLU A 257 17.92 1.87 -1.65
N ALA A 258 18.72 0.90 -1.22
CA ALA A 258 19.34 0.92 0.11
C ALA A 258 20.35 2.07 0.26
N LEU A 259 21.01 2.43 -0.83
CA LEU A 259 21.96 3.53 -0.90
C LEU A 259 21.51 4.51 -1.99
N ILE A 260 21.26 5.76 -1.59
CA ILE A 260 20.88 6.85 -2.49
C ILE A 260 21.86 8.00 -2.34
N GLU A 261 22.03 8.76 -3.43
CA GLU A 261 22.92 9.92 -3.51
C GLU A 261 22.69 10.92 -2.38
N ASP A 262 21.43 11.18 -2.04
CA ASP A 262 21.03 12.12 -0.98
C ASP A 262 21.60 11.77 0.42
N ASN A 263 22.00 10.51 0.63
CA ASN A 263 22.58 10.03 1.89
C ASN A 263 24.12 10.02 1.88
N CYS A 264 24.75 10.39 0.77
CA CYS A 264 26.20 10.31 0.59
C CYS A 264 26.79 11.71 0.45
N GLN A 265 27.77 12.06 1.29
CA GLN A 265 28.51 13.32 1.14
C GLN A 265 29.40 13.31 -0.11
N LYS A 266 29.95 12.14 -0.45
CA LYS A 266 30.86 11.94 -1.58
C LYS A 266 30.49 10.67 -2.32
N TYR A 267 30.27 10.78 -3.62
CA TYR A 267 29.81 9.65 -4.44
C TYR A 267 30.19 9.82 -5.91
N ILE A 268 30.12 8.72 -6.67
CA ILE A 268 30.25 8.73 -8.13
C ILE A 268 28.94 8.27 -8.72
N PHE A 269 28.34 9.10 -9.57
CA PHE A 269 27.14 8.76 -10.32
C PHE A 269 27.50 8.54 -11.80
N VAL A 270 27.10 7.39 -12.32
CA VAL A 270 27.35 7.01 -13.71
C VAL A 270 26.03 6.90 -14.46
N ASN A 271 25.79 7.84 -15.37
CA ASN A 271 24.65 7.81 -16.26
C ASN A 271 25.03 7.06 -17.55
N ILE A 272 24.84 5.73 -17.53
CA ILE A 272 25.21 4.84 -18.64
C ILE A 272 24.60 5.29 -19.98
N PRO A 273 23.28 5.57 -20.09
CA PRO A 273 22.69 6.06 -21.34
C PRO A 273 23.26 7.39 -21.84
N ALA A 274 23.74 8.26 -20.94
CA ALA A 274 24.32 9.55 -21.30
C ALA A 274 25.83 9.48 -21.58
N PHE A 275 26.49 8.33 -21.32
CA PHE A 275 27.96 8.19 -21.37
C PHE A 275 28.69 9.22 -20.49
N MET A 276 28.10 9.55 -19.34
CA MET A 276 28.60 10.57 -18.43
C MET A 276 28.82 10.01 -17.03
N LEU A 277 29.90 10.45 -16.40
CA LEU A 277 30.21 10.24 -15.00
C LEU A 277 30.26 11.60 -14.28
N HIS A 278 29.70 11.65 -13.09
CA HIS A 278 29.79 12.77 -12.16
C HIS A 278 30.38 12.27 -10.83
N ALA A 279 31.55 12.78 -10.45
CA ALA A 279 32.11 12.60 -9.12
C ALA A 279 31.75 13.81 -8.26
N VAL A 280 30.98 13.57 -7.21
CA VAL A 280 30.39 14.60 -6.35
C VAL A 280 31.06 14.56 -4.98
N ASP A 281 31.46 15.72 -4.46
CA ASP A 281 31.98 15.93 -3.12
C ASP A 281 31.37 17.23 -2.55
N GLY A 282 30.25 17.10 -1.84
CA GLY A 282 29.41 18.23 -1.44
C GLY A 282 28.96 19.05 -2.67
N ASN A 283 29.42 20.30 -2.75
CA ASN A 283 29.10 21.21 -3.85
C ASN A 283 30.06 21.09 -5.05
N ASN A 284 31.16 20.34 -4.91
CA ASN A 284 32.13 20.16 -5.98
C ASN A 284 31.72 18.98 -6.85
N VAL A 285 31.59 19.22 -8.16
CA VAL A 285 31.23 18.17 -9.13
C VAL A 285 32.26 18.15 -10.25
N LEU A 286 32.98 17.03 -10.37
CA LEU A 286 33.81 16.73 -11.52
C LEU A 286 33.01 15.88 -12.51
N SER A 287 32.94 16.30 -13.76
CA SER A 287 32.18 15.61 -14.81
C SER A 287 33.09 15.16 -15.94
N MET A 288 32.89 13.94 -16.44
CA MET A 288 33.64 13.43 -17.59
C MET A 288 32.78 12.53 -18.47
N LYS A 289 33.14 12.45 -19.76
CA LYS A 289 32.62 11.43 -20.66
C LYS A 289 33.30 10.10 -20.38
N ILE A 290 32.56 9.01 -20.48
CA ILE A 290 33.06 7.65 -20.25
C ILE A 290 32.69 6.72 -21.40
N CYS A 291 33.37 5.59 -21.49
CA CYS A 291 32.96 4.46 -22.32
C CYS A 291 32.22 3.43 -21.45
N CYS A 292 31.14 2.88 -21.98
CA CYS A 292 30.36 1.82 -21.34
C CYS A 292 30.49 0.51 -22.14
N GLY A 293 30.11 -0.61 -21.54
CA GLY A 293 30.12 -1.91 -22.18
C GLY A 293 29.20 -1.97 -23.40
N ALA A 294 29.58 -2.79 -24.39
CA ALA A 294 28.82 -2.99 -25.61
C ALA A 294 27.50 -3.74 -25.35
N VAL A 295 26.59 -3.80 -26.34
CA VAL A 295 25.28 -4.48 -26.19
C VAL A 295 25.39 -5.94 -25.74
N LYS A 296 26.44 -6.67 -26.15
CA LYS A 296 26.68 -8.06 -25.73
C LYS A 296 27.24 -8.19 -24.30
N THR A 297 27.90 -7.13 -23.83
CA THR A 297 28.66 -7.04 -22.57
C THR A 297 28.29 -5.75 -21.83
N LYS A 298 26.98 -5.51 -21.65
CA LYS A 298 26.46 -4.26 -21.08
C LYS A 298 27.08 -4.01 -19.71
N THR A 299 27.40 -2.74 -19.43
CA THR A 299 27.75 -2.33 -18.06
C THR A 299 26.55 -2.63 -17.14
N PRO A 300 26.73 -3.42 -16.07
CA PRO A 300 25.64 -3.71 -15.14
C PRO A 300 25.23 -2.45 -14.35
N LEU A 301 23.95 -2.37 -14.02
CA LEU A 301 23.41 -1.39 -13.09
C LEU A 301 23.65 -1.89 -11.67
N LEU A 302 24.41 -1.15 -10.89
CA LEU A 302 24.75 -1.52 -9.51
C LEU A 302 24.97 -0.28 -8.65
N THR A 303 25.01 -0.52 -7.35
CA THR A 303 25.42 0.46 -6.35
C THR A 303 26.44 -0.21 -5.44
N SER A 304 27.63 0.37 -5.31
CA SER A 304 28.77 -0.21 -4.58
C SER A 304 29.72 0.88 -4.10
N GLU A 305 30.76 0.48 -3.38
CA GLU A 305 31.82 1.32 -2.86
C GLU A 305 33.16 1.00 -3.57
N ILE A 306 34.02 2.02 -3.72
CA ILE A 306 35.38 1.81 -4.21
C ILE A 306 36.25 1.35 -3.05
N VAL A 307 36.58 0.06 -3.04
CA VAL A 307 37.35 -0.57 -1.94
C VAL A 307 38.86 -0.39 -2.11
N ARG A 308 39.33 -0.25 -3.36
CA ARG A 308 40.75 -0.11 -3.69
C ARG A 308 40.92 0.78 -4.91
N MET A 309 41.84 1.75 -4.80
CA MET A 309 42.40 2.47 -5.94
C MET A 309 43.88 2.13 -5.97
N GLU A 310 44.38 1.67 -7.12
CA GLU A 310 45.80 1.44 -7.38
C GLU A 310 46.40 2.63 -8.12
#